data_AF-A0A1I7U1K0-F1
#
_entry.id   AF-A0A1I7U1K0-F1
#
_cell.length_a   1.000
_cell.length_b   1.000
_cell.length_c   1.000
_cell.angle_alpha   90.00
_cell.angle_beta   90.00
_cell.angle_gamma   90.00
#
_symmetry.space_group_name_H-M   'P 1'
#
loop_
_entity.id
_entity.type
_entity.pdbx_description
1 polymer ?
#
loop_
_entity_poly.entity_id
_entity_poly.type
_entity_poly.pdbx_seq_one_letter_code
_entity_poly.pdbx_strand_id
1 'polypeptide(L)'
;MSSSKQRQKDYKNYNLQTLPCPTIEFFTEPILVLATEADNYMTTSCILIYLCLTLQIIFFTSCCIYYLFISKTISRVSQSTRRLQIRSFYLLVLQTFLPILLVTVPMMIFLNKSKDGEYDQVKNNVMFIAISVQNGSISLSILLVHKPYRSFLKSGICGKKEGNVASEISTRM
;
A
#
# COMPACT_ATOMS: atom_id res chain seq x y z
N MET A 1 25.24 -23.58 5.99
CA MET A 1 25.53 -22.53 5.00
C MET A 1 25.63 -23.05 3.55
N SER A 2 26.16 -24.26 3.28
CA SER A 2 26.32 -24.75 1.88
C SER A 2 25.02 -25.24 1.22
N SER A 3 24.09 -25.82 1.99
CA SER A 3 22.81 -26.36 1.47
C SER A 3 21.86 -25.31 0.89
N SER A 4 21.83 -24.07 1.41
CA SER A 4 20.97 -23.00 0.87
C SER A 4 21.49 -22.45 -0.46
N LYS A 5 22.81 -22.32 -0.61
CA LYS A 5 23.44 -21.89 -1.85
C LYS A 5 23.26 -22.92 -2.98
N GLN A 6 23.30 -24.21 -2.65
CA GLN A 6 23.05 -25.26 -3.63
C GLN A 6 21.60 -25.21 -4.15
N ARG A 7 20.62 -25.16 -3.23
CA ARG A 7 19.21 -25.01 -3.61
C ARG A 7 18.94 -23.81 -4.52
N GLN A 8 19.56 -22.67 -4.24
CA GLN A 8 19.42 -21.47 -5.09
C GLN A 8 19.95 -21.67 -6.52
N LYS A 9 21.02 -22.45 -6.71
CA LYS A 9 21.50 -22.82 -8.05
C LYS A 9 20.52 -23.74 -8.77
N ASP A 10 19.96 -24.70 -8.05
CA ASP A 10 19.00 -25.66 -8.60
C ASP A 10 17.72 -24.93 -9.06
N TYR A 11 17.20 -23.98 -8.27
CA TYR A 11 16.05 -23.14 -8.65
C TYR A 11 16.35 -22.19 -9.81
N LYS A 12 17.55 -21.61 -9.87
CA LYS A 12 17.99 -20.82 -11.04
C LYS A 12 17.92 -21.68 -12.31
N ASN A 13 18.43 -22.90 -12.26
CA ASN A 13 18.43 -23.82 -13.41
C ASN A 13 17.03 -24.29 -13.79
N TYR A 14 16.15 -24.54 -12.82
CA TYR A 14 14.75 -24.86 -13.06
C TYR A 14 14.02 -23.72 -13.78
N ASN A 15 14.20 -22.48 -13.31
CA ASN A 15 13.55 -21.31 -13.91
C ASN A 15 13.98 -21.01 -15.34
N LEU A 16 15.19 -21.43 -15.75
CA LEU A 16 15.63 -21.33 -17.16
C LEU A 16 14.77 -22.17 -18.11
N GLN A 17 14.06 -23.19 -17.61
CA GLN A 17 13.12 -23.98 -18.42
C GLN A 17 11.83 -23.21 -18.72
N THR A 18 11.48 -22.25 -17.87
CA THR A 18 10.25 -21.45 -17.94
C THR A 18 10.49 -20.04 -18.51
N LEU A 19 11.71 -19.51 -18.36
CA LEU A 19 12.16 -18.19 -18.82
C LEU A 19 13.14 -18.36 -20.00
N PRO A 20 12.66 -18.33 -21.26
CA PRO A 20 13.50 -18.66 -22.42
C PRO A 20 14.65 -17.68 -22.67
N CYS A 21 14.57 -16.44 -22.18
CA CYS A 21 15.60 -15.40 -22.36
C CYS A 21 15.72 -14.49 -21.12
N PRO A 22 16.39 -14.92 -20.04
CA PRO A 22 16.62 -14.06 -18.88
C PRO A 22 17.64 -12.95 -19.21
N THR A 23 17.56 -11.85 -18.45
CA THR A 23 18.54 -10.76 -18.53
C THR A 23 19.93 -11.21 -18.06
N ILE A 24 21.00 -10.56 -18.53
CA ILE A 24 22.39 -10.89 -18.14
C ILE A 24 22.61 -10.91 -16.62
N GLU A 25 21.90 -10.03 -15.90
CA GLU A 25 21.88 -9.93 -14.44
C GLU A 25 21.50 -11.24 -13.74
N PHE A 26 20.74 -12.11 -14.41
CA PHE A 26 20.39 -13.42 -13.87
C PHE A 26 21.61 -14.30 -13.59
N PHE A 27 22.65 -14.15 -14.42
CA PHE A 27 23.89 -14.91 -14.38
C PHE A 27 24.99 -14.20 -13.61
N THR A 28 25.08 -12.88 -13.72
CA THR A 28 26.16 -12.07 -13.13
C THR A 28 25.89 -11.72 -11.67
N GLU A 29 24.63 -11.43 -11.31
CA GLU A 29 24.30 -10.95 -9.98
C GLU A 29 23.84 -12.07 -9.04
N PRO A 30 24.08 -11.93 -7.72
CA PRO A 30 23.58 -12.84 -6.70
C PRO A 30 22.08 -12.61 -6.46
N ILE A 31 21.27 -12.68 -7.52
CA ILE A 31 19.81 -12.58 -7.43
C ILE A 31 19.25 -13.75 -6.62
N LEU A 32 18.33 -13.42 -5.71
CA LEU A 32 17.56 -14.40 -4.96
C LEU A 32 16.46 -14.95 -5.86
N VAL A 33 16.55 -16.23 -6.22
CA VAL A 33 15.46 -16.90 -6.92
C VAL A 33 14.48 -17.45 -5.90
N LEU A 34 13.22 -17.03 -6.06
CA LEU A 34 12.16 -17.50 -5.20
C LEU A 34 11.81 -18.94 -5.59
N ALA A 35 11.98 -19.85 -4.64
CA ALA A 35 11.69 -21.26 -4.80
C ALA A 35 10.18 -21.47 -4.84
N THR A 36 9.60 -21.67 -6.02
CA THR A 36 8.17 -21.95 -6.16
C THR A 36 7.80 -23.33 -5.61
N GLU A 37 8.72 -24.31 -5.62
CA GLU A 37 8.54 -25.66 -5.04
C GLU A 37 8.21 -25.68 -3.52
N ALA A 38 8.24 -24.52 -2.85
CA ALA A 38 7.68 -24.32 -1.51
C ALA A 38 6.21 -23.88 -1.55
N ASP A 39 5.43 -24.43 -2.50
CA ASP A 39 4.06 -24.03 -2.83
C ASP A 39 3.17 -23.93 -1.60
N ASN A 40 3.33 -24.83 -0.63
CA ASN A 40 2.53 -24.79 0.60
C ASN A 40 2.96 -23.66 1.55
N TYR A 41 4.26 -23.41 1.75
CA TYR A 41 4.70 -22.42 2.74
C TYR A 41 4.41 -21.00 2.25
N MET A 42 4.75 -20.69 1.00
CA MET A 42 4.51 -19.37 0.43
C MET A 42 3.02 -19.08 0.32
N THR A 43 2.23 -20.03 -0.21
CA THR A 43 0.78 -19.87 -0.32
C THR A 43 0.13 -19.76 1.05
N THR A 44 0.50 -20.60 2.02
CA THR A 44 -0.01 -20.53 3.39
C THR A 44 0.36 -19.20 4.05
N SER A 45 1.61 -18.74 3.89
CA SER A 45 2.05 -17.45 4.43
C SER A 45 1.26 -16.29 3.83
N CYS A 46 1.04 -16.29 2.51
CA CYS A 46 0.23 -15.29 1.83
C CYS A 46 -1.22 -15.29 2.34
N ILE A 47 -1.84 -16.47 2.49
CA ILE A 47 -3.20 -16.61 3.05
C ILE A 47 -3.26 -16.08 4.47
N LEU A 48 -2.30 -16.44 5.32
CA LEU A 48 -2.22 -15.97 6.70
C LEU A 48 -2.06 -14.46 6.79
N ILE A 49 -1.17 -13.87 5.98
CA ILE A 49 -1.00 -12.42 5.90
C ILE A 49 -2.32 -11.74 5.49
N TYR A 50 -2.97 -12.24 4.44
CA TYR A 50 -4.25 -11.70 3.98
C TYR A 50 -5.34 -11.79 5.05
N LEU A 51 -5.42 -12.92 5.76
CA LEU A 51 -6.35 -13.11 6.87
C LEU A 51 -6.07 -12.13 8.02
N CYS A 52 -4.82 -12.02 8.45
CA CYS A 52 -4.39 -11.08 9.50
C CYS A 52 -4.74 -9.64 9.13
N LEU A 53 -4.42 -9.21 7.90
CA LEU A 53 -4.75 -7.86 7.42
C LEU A 53 -6.27 -7.61 7.40
N THR A 54 -7.04 -8.60 6.96
CA THR A 54 -8.51 -8.51 6.94
C THR A 54 -9.08 -8.36 8.35
N LEU A 55 -8.62 -9.18 9.29
CA LEU A 55 -9.03 -9.09 10.70
C LEU A 55 -8.64 -7.74 11.31
N GLN A 56 -7.45 -7.24 10.98
CA GLN A 56 -6.95 -5.95 11.44
C GLN A 56 -7.84 -4.79 10.93
N ILE A 57 -8.21 -4.80 9.64
CA ILE A 57 -9.12 -3.81 9.06
C ILE A 57 -10.48 -3.84 9.75
N ILE A 58 -11.05 -5.04 9.94
CA ILE A 58 -12.36 -5.21 10.60
C ILE A 58 -12.29 -4.68 12.03
N PHE A 59 -11.26 -5.06 12.78
CA PHE A 59 -11.08 -4.65 14.17
C PHE A 59 -10.98 -3.12 14.29
N PHE A 60 -10.04 -2.49 13.57
CA PHE A 60 -9.86 -1.03 13.66
C PHE A 60 -11.08 -0.26 13.17
N THR A 61 -11.71 -0.69 12.08
CA THR A 61 -12.93 -0.04 11.57
C THR A 61 -14.06 -0.15 12.58
N SER A 62 -14.25 -1.32 13.20
CA SER A 62 -15.26 -1.53 14.23
C SER A 62 -15.00 -0.67 15.47
N CYS A 63 -13.76 -0.60 15.93
CA CYS A 63 -13.37 0.28 17.03
C CYS A 63 -13.64 1.75 16.68
N CYS A 64 -13.27 2.21 15.49
CA CYS A 64 -13.56 3.57 15.04
C CYS A 64 -15.07 3.86 15.05
N ILE A 65 -15.89 2.97 14.48
CA ILE A 65 -17.35 3.13 14.47
C ILE A 65 -17.89 3.19 15.91
N TYR A 66 -17.46 2.28 16.78
CA TYR A 66 -17.88 2.25 18.17
C TYR A 66 -17.56 3.55 18.91
N TYR A 67 -16.32 4.02 18.86
CA TYR A 67 -15.93 5.25 19.56
C TYR A 67 -16.52 6.52 18.94
N LEU A 68 -16.79 6.51 17.64
CA LEU A 68 -17.26 7.67 16.89
C LEU A 68 -18.79 7.81 16.88
N PHE A 69 -19.55 6.74 17.14
CA PHE A 69 -21.02 6.78 17.08
C PHE A 69 -21.72 6.24 18.31
N ILE A 70 -21.14 5.27 19.02
CA ILE A 70 -21.83 4.52 20.09
C ILE A 70 -21.33 4.93 21.48
N SER A 71 -20.02 5.14 21.64
CA SER A 71 -19.41 5.39 22.93
C SER A 71 -19.87 6.71 23.58
N LYS A 72 -20.09 6.68 24.90
CA LYS A 72 -20.39 7.87 25.72
C LYS A 72 -19.27 8.92 25.67
N THR A 73 -18.06 8.55 25.23
CA THR A 73 -16.96 9.49 24.98
C THR A 73 -17.36 10.58 23.99
N ILE A 74 -18.31 10.32 23.09
CA ILE A 74 -18.79 11.30 22.12
C ILE A 74 -19.45 12.52 22.76
N SER A 75 -20.10 12.33 23.91
CA SER A 75 -20.73 13.41 24.68
C SER A 75 -19.70 14.29 25.39
N ARG A 76 -18.44 13.85 25.48
CA ARG A 76 -17.34 14.58 26.13
C ARG A 76 -16.52 15.44 25.15
N VAL A 77 -16.72 15.27 23.85
CA VAL A 77 -15.99 16.05 22.83
C VAL A 77 -16.84 17.19 22.29
N SER A 78 -16.21 18.32 21.96
CA SER A 78 -16.93 19.45 21.37
C SER A 78 -17.53 19.08 20.00
N GLN A 79 -18.61 19.76 19.60
CA GLN A 79 -19.22 19.53 18.28
C GLN A 79 -18.22 19.77 17.13
N SER A 80 -17.29 20.72 17.28
CA SER A 80 -16.27 21.01 16.28
C SER A 80 -15.29 19.84 16.10
N THR A 81 -14.81 19.28 17.22
CA THR A 81 -13.92 18.12 17.24
C THR A 81 -14.61 16.89 16.65
N ARG A 82 -15.88 16.67 17.01
CA ARG A 82 -16.68 15.56 16.49
C ARG A 82 -16.83 15.61 14.97
N ARG A 83 -17.14 16.79 14.41
CA ARG A 83 -17.21 16.97 12.94
C ARG A 83 -15.89 16.66 12.26
N LEU A 84 -14.77 17.05 12.87
CA LEU A 84 -13.44 16.74 12.34
C LEU A 84 -13.14 15.23 12.38
N GLN A 85 -13.43 14.55 13.48
CA GLN A 85 -13.22 13.10 13.60
C GLN A 85 -14.05 12.31 12.57
N ILE A 86 -15.33 12.66 12.38
CA ILE A 86 -16.20 12.03 11.37
C ILE A 86 -15.64 12.23 9.96
N ARG A 87 -15.25 13.47 9.63
CA ARG A 87 -14.66 13.77 8.32
C ARG A 87 -13.36 12.98 8.11
N SER A 88 -12.48 12.94 9.11
CA SER A 88 -11.24 12.17 9.04
C SER A 88 -11.51 10.68 8.84
N PHE A 89 -12.51 10.11 9.51
CA PHE A 89 -12.89 8.71 9.34
C PHE A 89 -13.31 8.40 7.90
N TYR A 90 -14.21 9.19 7.31
CA TYR A 90 -14.60 8.98 5.91
C TYR A 90 -13.42 9.09 4.94
N LEU A 91 -12.52 10.04 5.18
CA LEU A 91 -11.33 10.18 4.35
C LEU A 91 -10.38 9.00 4.51
N LEU A 92 -10.21 8.45 5.70
CA LEU A 92 -9.40 7.25 5.95
C LEU A 92 -9.99 6.02 5.25
N VAL A 93 -11.32 5.86 5.26
CA VAL A 93 -12.00 4.77 4.53
C VAL A 93 -11.75 4.89 3.02
N LEU A 94 -11.97 6.07 2.45
CA LEU A 94 -11.74 6.33 1.02
C LEU A 94 -10.27 6.11 0.64
N GLN A 95 -9.37 6.62 1.46
CA GLN A 95 -7.93 6.49 1.31
C GLN A 95 -7.44 5.04 1.36
N THR A 96 -8.10 4.19 2.15
CA THR A 96 -7.74 2.77 2.24
C THR A 96 -8.30 2.00 1.05
N PHE A 97 -9.51 2.33 0.61
CA PHE A 97 -10.19 1.66 -0.49
C PHE A 97 -9.51 1.89 -1.85
N LEU A 98 -9.03 3.11 -2.12
CA LEU A 98 -8.47 3.48 -3.42
C LEU A 98 -7.19 2.69 -3.78
N PRO A 99 -6.18 2.54 -2.91
CA PRO A 99 -5.05 1.66 -3.13
C PRO A 99 -5.42 0.18 -3.25
N ILE A 100 -6.43 -0.30 -2.52
CA ILE A 100 -6.88 -1.70 -2.66
C ILE A 100 -7.38 -1.94 -4.08
N LEU A 101 -8.24 -1.06 -4.61
CA LEU A 101 -8.72 -1.16 -5.99
C LEU A 101 -7.58 -1.15 -7.02
N LEU A 102 -6.58 -0.29 -6.82
CA LEU A 102 -5.42 -0.18 -7.73
C LEU A 102 -4.59 -1.47 -7.82
N VAL A 103 -4.66 -2.38 -6.85
CA VAL A 103 -4.02 -3.70 -6.94
C VAL A 103 -4.97 -4.80 -7.33
N THR A 104 -6.20 -4.81 -6.80
CA THR A 104 -7.17 -5.86 -7.14
C THR A 104 -7.49 -5.86 -8.64
N VAL A 105 -7.57 -4.70 -9.29
CA VAL A 105 -7.86 -4.63 -10.74
C VAL A 105 -6.76 -5.30 -11.59
N PRO A 106 -5.46 -4.92 -11.49
CA PRO A 106 -4.38 -5.62 -12.17
C PRO A 106 -4.32 -7.11 -11.83
N MET A 107 -4.50 -7.46 -10.55
CA MET A 107 -4.52 -8.87 -10.12
C MET A 107 -5.60 -9.67 -10.85
N MET A 108 -6.83 -9.15 -10.92
CA MET A 108 -7.94 -9.83 -11.61
C MET A 108 -7.74 -9.91 -13.13
N ILE A 109 -7.08 -8.93 -13.74
CA ILE A 109 -6.80 -8.91 -15.19
C ILE A 109 -5.67 -9.89 -15.53
N PHE A 110 -4.59 -9.91 -14.74
CA PHE A 110 -3.34 -10.58 -15.09
C PHE A 110 -3.09 -11.93 -14.41
N LEU A 111 -3.80 -12.25 -13.30
CA LEU A 111 -3.75 -13.59 -12.68
C LEU A 111 -4.71 -14.60 -13.31
N ASN A 112 -5.51 -14.21 -14.30
CA ASN A 112 -6.18 -15.20 -15.14
C ASN A 112 -5.09 -16.04 -15.80
N LYS A 113 -4.98 -17.31 -15.38
CA LYS A 113 -4.02 -18.26 -15.93
C LYS A 113 -4.11 -18.20 -17.45
N SER A 114 -3.03 -17.76 -18.11
CA SER A 114 -2.85 -18.05 -19.53
C SER A 114 -3.03 -19.56 -19.68
N LYS A 115 -3.92 -19.98 -20.57
CA LYS A 115 -4.21 -21.41 -20.81
C LYS A 115 -2.98 -22.19 -21.30
N ASP A 116 -1.96 -21.46 -21.73
CA ASP A 116 -0.83 -21.99 -22.49
C ASP A 116 0.43 -22.25 -21.65
N GLY A 117 0.41 -21.97 -20.35
CA GLY A 117 1.53 -22.27 -19.44
C GLY A 117 2.82 -21.46 -19.67
N GLU A 118 2.85 -20.59 -20.69
CA GLU A 118 4.00 -19.73 -20.99
C GLU A 118 4.09 -18.51 -20.06
N TYR A 119 5.33 -18.20 -19.65
CA TYR A 119 5.65 -17.03 -18.86
C TYR A 119 5.54 -15.74 -19.70
N ASP A 120 4.70 -14.81 -19.23
CA ASP A 120 4.50 -13.53 -19.90
C ASP A 120 5.18 -12.40 -19.11
N GLN A 121 6.34 -11.99 -19.61
CA GLN A 121 7.15 -10.94 -18.99
C GLN A 121 6.44 -9.58 -18.97
N VAL A 122 5.60 -9.27 -19.97
CA VAL A 122 4.85 -8.01 -20.02
C VAL A 122 3.83 -7.99 -18.89
N LYS A 123 3.05 -9.07 -18.71
CA LYS A 123 2.09 -9.18 -17.59
C LYS A 123 2.78 -9.06 -16.23
N ASN A 124 3.91 -9.74 -16.05
CA ASN A 124 4.66 -9.67 -14.81
C ASN A 124 5.20 -8.26 -14.53
N ASN A 125 5.77 -7.58 -15.53
CA ASN A 125 6.24 -6.21 -15.40
C ASN A 125 5.11 -5.23 -15.05
N VAL A 126 3.97 -5.34 -15.72
CA VAL A 126 2.79 -4.50 -15.45
C VAL A 126 2.29 -4.71 -14.02
N MET A 127 2.28 -5.95 -13.53
CA MET A 127 1.92 -6.27 -12.15
C MET A 127 2.88 -5.62 -11.14
N PHE A 128 4.20 -5.69 -11.37
CA PHE A 128 5.20 -5.02 -10.51
C PHE A 128 5.06 -3.49 -10.51
N ILE A 129 4.81 -2.89 -11.68
CA ILE A 129 4.55 -1.45 -11.78
C ILE A 129 3.27 -1.08 -11.00
N ALA A 130 2.20 -1.85 -11.13
CA ALA A 130 0.95 -1.59 -10.41
C ALA A 130 1.13 -1.66 -8.89
N ILE A 131 1.86 -2.65 -8.38
CA ILE A 131 2.21 -2.75 -6.96
C ILE A 131 3.04 -1.52 -6.52
N SER A 132 3.99 -1.08 -7.34
CA SER A 132 4.81 0.10 -7.03
C SER A 132 3.98 1.39 -6.98
N VAL A 133 3.09 1.58 -7.95
CA VAL A 133 2.16 2.73 -8.01
C VAL A 133 1.20 2.73 -6.84
N GLN A 134 0.73 1.57 -6.39
CA GLN A 134 -0.12 1.45 -5.22
C GLN A 134 0.55 2.02 -3.96
N ASN A 135 1.81 1.66 -3.70
CA ASN A 135 2.56 2.14 -2.54
C ASN A 135 2.70 3.67 -2.58
N GLY A 136 3.04 4.24 -3.73
CA GLY A 136 3.06 5.70 -3.92
C GLY A 136 1.69 6.35 -3.71
N SER A 137 0.63 5.70 -4.18
CA SER A 137 -0.75 6.18 -4.05
C SER A 137 -1.22 6.23 -2.59
N ILE A 138 -0.81 5.26 -1.75
CA ILE A 138 -1.07 5.28 -0.30
C ILE A 138 -0.43 6.52 0.32
N SER A 139 0.87 6.72 0.10
CA SER A 139 1.62 7.85 0.65
C SER A 139 1.05 9.19 0.19
N LEU A 140 0.75 9.31 -1.11
CA LEU A 140 0.16 10.51 -1.69
C LEU A 140 -1.23 10.77 -1.08
N SER A 141 -2.04 9.73 -0.89
CA SER A 141 -3.35 9.86 -0.27
C SER A 141 -3.25 10.36 1.18
N ILE A 142 -2.26 9.93 1.98
CA ILE A 142 -2.07 10.43 3.36
C ILE A 142 -1.83 11.94 3.33
N LEU A 143 -0.87 12.36 2.49
CA LEU A 143 -0.51 13.76 2.32
C LEU A 143 -1.69 14.61 1.86
N LEU A 144 -2.46 14.05 0.92
CA LEU A 144 -3.65 14.65 0.36
C LEU A 144 -4.89 14.41 1.18
N VAL A 145 -4.93 13.78 2.35
CA VAL A 145 -6.18 13.61 3.12
C VAL A 145 -6.16 14.47 4.37
N HIS A 146 -5.03 14.51 5.05
CA HIS A 146 -4.92 15.19 6.33
C HIS A 146 -4.66 16.68 6.13
N LYS A 147 -5.55 17.51 6.71
CA LYS A 147 -5.44 18.97 6.72
C LYS A 147 -4.04 19.51 7.07
N PRO A 148 -3.33 19.03 8.12
CA PRO A 148 -1.98 19.53 8.43
C PRO A 148 -1.00 19.26 7.29
N TYR A 149 -1.00 18.07 6.69
CA TYR A 149 -0.11 17.74 5.59
C TYR A 149 -0.40 18.56 4.32
N ARG A 150 -1.69 18.70 3.95
CA ARG A 150 -2.06 19.59 2.83
C ARG A 150 -1.63 21.03 3.08
N SER A 151 -1.77 21.52 4.31
CA SER A 151 -1.37 22.89 4.67
C SER A 151 0.14 23.08 4.56
N PHE A 152 0.92 22.10 5.03
CA PHE A 152 2.37 22.10 4.92
C PHE A 152 2.84 22.09 3.46
N LEU A 153 2.26 21.21 2.63
CA LEU A 153 2.55 21.17 1.19
C LEU A 153 2.20 22.49 0.50
N LYS A 154 1.05 23.08 0.83
CA LYS A 154 0.68 24.41 0.32
C LYS A 154 1.65 25.49 0.79
N SER A 155 2.14 25.48 2.03
CA SER A 155 3.11 26.47 2.48
C SER A 155 4.49 26.30 1.84
N GLY A 156 4.93 25.06 1.57
CA GLY A 156 6.21 24.78 0.92
C GLY A 156 6.19 25.04 -0.59
N ILE A 157 5.11 24.66 -1.28
CA ILE A 157 4.96 24.83 -2.74
C ILE A 157 4.52 26.25 -3.09
N CYS A 158 3.65 26.86 -2.28
CA CYS A 158 3.04 28.15 -2.57
C CYS A 158 3.68 29.30 -1.78
N GLY A 159 4.89 29.11 -1.22
CA GLY A 159 5.71 30.11 -0.52
C GLY A 159 4.91 31.21 0.18
N LYS A 160 4.65 31.09 1.49
CA LYS A 160 4.01 32.20 2.21
C LYS A 160 4.91 33.46 2.13
N LYS A 161 4.47 34.46 1.36
CA LYS A 161 4.88 35.86 1.55
C LYS A 161 4.50 36.27 2.98
N GLU A 162 5.46 36.77 3.75
CA GLU A 162 5.40 37.22 5.15
C GLU A 162 4.45 38.42 5.42
N GLY A 163 3.42 38.67 4.60
CA GLY A 163 2.63 39.91 4.66
C GLY A 163 1.43 39.93 5.62
N ASN A 164 0.82 38.79 5.96
CA ASN A 164 -0.51 38.78 6.62
C ASN A 164 -0.53 38.42 8.11
N VAL A 165 0.59 38.00 8.70
CA VAL A 165 0.63 37.68 10.15
C VAL A 165 0.70 38.96 11.00
N ALA A 166 1.32 40.03 10.49
CA ALA A 166 1.43 41.30 11.22
C ALA A 166 0.09 42.06 11.34
N SER A 167 -0.82 41.95 10.37
CA SER A 167 -2.10 42.69 10.43
C SER A 167 -3.14 42.07 11.39
N GLU A 168 -3.04 40.78 11.66
CA GLU A 168 -3.99 40.07 12.53
C GLU A 168 -3.68 40.29 14.03
N ILE A 169 -2.43 40.61 14.37
CA ILE A 169 -2.00 40.95 15.74
C ILE A 169 -2.35 42.42 16.06
N SER A 170 -2.21 43.33 15.10
CA SER A 170 -2.52 44.76 15.32
C SER A 170 -4.01 45.07 15.46
N THR A 171 -4.91 44.16 15.05
CA THR A 171 -6.36 44.35 15.20
C THR A 171 -6.89 43.76 16.52
N ARG A 172 -6.01 43.14 17.32
CA ARG A 172 -6.35 42.55 18.64
C ARG A 172 -5.64 43.23 19.82
N MET A 173 -4.97 44.37 19.60
CA MET A 173 -4.57 45.30 20.66
C MET A 173 -5.51 46.50 20.68
#